data_AF-A0A432QJ33-F1
#
_entry.id   AF-A0A432QJ33-F1
#
_cell.length_a   1.000
_cell.length_b   1.000
_cell.length_c   1.000
_cell.angle_alpha   90.00
_cell.angle_beta   90.00
_cell.angle_gamma   90.00
#
_symmetry.space_group_name_H-M   'P 1'
#
loop_
_entity.id
_entity.type
_entity.pdbx_description
1 polymer ?
#
loop_
_entity_poly.entity_id
_entity_poly.type
_entity_poly.pdbx_seq_one_letter_code
_entity_poly.pdbx_strand_id
1 'polypeptide(L)'
;MKKVYYVFSPAVVLFFVSIVYAAGPQNIMSPGSEPSTAVFKTINSQYTGDWQQYGQLFTSMQGGLFNRIFLMVLTIVPAVFLLHYILIGAKKFSHEGTPVYFFGIFTRFIHWLAALSFSLLVITGLLVVFGKLLGGGSLIMTGRSIHL
;
A
#
# COMPACT_ATOMS: atom_id res chain seq x y z
N MET A 1 17.48 59.37 3.88
CA MET A 1 17.96 58.00 3.56
C MET A 1 16.92 57.00 4.04
N LYS A 2 16.27 56.26 3.14
CA LYS A 2 15.16 55.35 3.48
C LYS A 2 15.75 54.00 3.89
N LYS A 3 15.65 53.61 5.18
CA LYS A 3 16.06 52.28 5.63
C LYS A 3 15.09 51.24 5.06
N VAL A 4 15.59 50.41 4.15
CA VAL A 4 14.86 49.24 3.63
C VAL A 4 15.10 48.10 4.61
N TYR A 5 14.04 47.64 5.26
CA TYR A 5 14.09 46.44 6.09
C TYR A 5 13.71 45.25 5.21
N TYR A 6 14.66 44.34 4.98
CA TYR A 6 14.39 43.08 4.31
C TYR A 6 13.61 42.18 5.28
N VAL A 7 12.28 42.16 5.13
CA VAL A 7 11.43 41.20 5.82
C VAL A 7 11.56 39.87 5.07
N PHE A 8 12.49 39.02 5.51
CA PHE A 8 12.48 37.63 5.09
C PHE A 8 11.23 36.99 5.67
N SER A 9 10.27 36.65 4.80
CA SER A 9 9.06 35.94 5.20
C SER A 9 9.46 34.67 5.94
N PRO A 10 8.86 34.36 7.11
CA PRO A 10 9.11 33.12 7.83
C PRO A 10 8.99 31.88 6.94
N ALA A 11 8.13 31.93 5.91
CA ALA A 11 7.97 30.87 4.94
C ALA A 11 9.23 30.60 4.09
N VAL A 12 10.01 31.64 3.75
CA VAL A 12 11.26 31.49 2.98
C VAL A 12 12.34 30.86 3.84
N VAL A 13 12.46 31.29 5.10
CA VAL A 13 13.38 30.69 6.06
C VAL A 13 13.01 29.22 6.32
N LEU A 14 11.72 28.93 6.52
CA LEU A 14 11.22 27.57 6.70
C LEU A 14 11.42 26.70 5.46
N PHE A 15 11.33 27.26 4.25
CA PHE A 15 11.59 26.56 2.99
C PHE A 15 13.09 26.21 2.82
N PHE A 16 14.00 27.11 3.17
CA PHE A 16 15.43 26.79 3.12
C PHE A 16 15.86 25.85 4.24
N VAL A 17 15.27 25.97 5.44
CA VAL A 17 15.49 25.03 6.54
C VAL A 17 14.97 23.64 6.19
N SER A 18 13.81 23.52 5.53
CA SER A 18 13.27 22.23 5.11
C SER A 18 14.10 21.57 4.02
N ILE A 19 14.73 22.32 3.11
CA ILE A 19 15.71 21.78 2.15
C ILE A 19 16.95 21.23 2.86
N VAL A 20 17.49 21.95 3.84
CA VAL A 20 18.67 21.51 4.63
C VAL A 20 18.32 20.28 5.48
N TYR A 21 17.14 20.25 6.10
CA TYR A 21 16.64 19.10 6.86
C TYR A 21 16.32 17.91 5.96
N ALA A 22 15.86 18.14 4.72
CA ALA A 22 15.62 17.09 3.74
C ALA A 22 16.93 16.52 3.17
N ALA A 23 18.03 17.31 3.15
CA ALA A 23 19.35 16.88 2.67
C ALA A 23 20.18 16.12 3.72
N GLY A 24 19.95 16.36 5.01
CA GLY A 24 20.65 15.68 6.12
C GLY A 24 20.53 14.14 6.11
N PRO A 25 19.35 13.55 5.83
CA PRO A 25 19.18 12.09 5.78
C PRO A 25 19.66 11.45 4.46
N GLN A 26 19.78 12.22 3.37
CA GLN A 26 20.09 11.67 2.04
C GLN A 26 21.53 11.16 1.97
N ASN A 27 22.44 11.71 2.77
CA ASN A 27 23.84 11.29 2.83
C ASN A 27 24.07 10.01 3.65
N ILE A 28 23.04 9.50 4.35
CA ILE A 28 23.09 8.22 5.07
C ILE A 28 22.40 7.10 4.25
N MET A 29 21.68 7.42 3.18
CA MET A 29 20.85 6.47 2.42
C MET A 29 21.23 6.30 0.95
N SER A 30 22.33 6.88 0.48
CA SER A 30 22.94 6.41 -0.78
C SER A 30 23.83 5.22 -0.44
N PRO A 31 23.45 3.97 -0.76
CA PRO A 31 24.39 2.87 -0.64
C PRO A 31 25.56 3.22 -1.56
N GLY A 32 26.77 3.24 -1.03
CA GLY A 32 27.96 3.26 -1.88
C GLY A 32 27.98 2.02 -2.80
N SER A 33 29.12 1.72 -3.40
CA SER A 33 29.33 0.47 -4.16
C SER A 33 29.19 -0.82 -3.32
N GLU A 34 28.89 -0.70 -2.02
CA GLU A 34 28.69 -1.80 -1.10
C GLU A 34 27.32 -2.48 -1.33
N PRO A 35 27.24 -3.82 -1.16
CA PRO A 35 25.97 -4.54 -1.22
C PRO A 35 24.96 -3.95 -0.22
N SER A 36 23.71 -3.76 -0.66
CA SER A 36 22.64 -3.23 0.19
C SER A 36 22.51 -3.98 1.53
N THR A 37 22.77 -5.29 1.53
CA THR A 37 22.80 -6.13 2.74
C THR A 37 23.85 -5.70 3.77
N ALA A 38 25.03 -5.22 3.34
CA ALA A 38 26.07 -4.74 4.25
C ALA A 38 25.69 -3.40 4.87
N VAL A 39 25.14 -2.48 4.05
CA VAL A 39 24.64 -1.18 4.51
C VAL A 39 23.50 -1.34 5.50
N PHE A 40 22.50 -2.18 5.19
CA PHE A 40 21.40 -2.49 6.11
C PHE A 40 21.88 -3.15 7.41
N LYS A 41 22.90 -4.01 7.36
CA LYS A 41 23.47 -4.64 8.56
C LYS A 41 24.12 -3.60 9.48
N THR A 42 24.88 -2.67 8.94
CA THR A 42 25.49 -1.57 9.70
C THR A 42 24.45 -0.68 10.35
N ILE A 43 23.44 -0.24 9.58
CA ILE A 43 22.34 0.59 10.09
C ILE A 43 21.59 -0.15 11.22
N ASN A 44 21.21 -1.41 11.00
CA ASN A 44 20.47 -2.18 12.01
C ASN A 44 21.29 -2.40 13.29
N SER A 45 22.60 -2.61 13.17
CA SER A 45 23.48 -2.78 14.34
C SER A 45 23.54 -1.54 15.25
N GLN A 46 23.33 -0.35 14.70
CA GLN A 46 23.40 0.92 15.44
C GLN A 46 22.07 1.35 16.07
N TYR A 47 20.95 1.07 15.41
CA TYR A 47 19.66 1.65 15.78
C TYR A 47 18.68 0.64 16.39
N THR A 48 18.80 -0.64 16.04
CA THR A 48 17.68 -1.55 16.20
C THR A 48 18.09 -2.88 16.88
N GLY A 49 19.33 -3.37 16.76
CA GLY A 49 19.78 -4.65 17.32
C GLY A 49 19.72 -5.80 16.30
N ASP A 50 19.68 -7.07 16.73
CA ASP A 50 19.63 -8.22 15.81
C ASP A 50 18.20 -8.49 15.27
N TRP A 51 17.70 -7.60 14.41
CA TRP A 51 16.36 -7.71 13.80
C TRP A 51 16.19 -8.92 12.90
N GLN A 52 17.32 -9.52 12.51
CA GLN A 52 17.34 -10.69 11.65
C GLN A 52 16.63 -11.87 12.32
N GLN A 53 16.68 -11.97 13.66
CA GLN A 53 15.93 -12.96 14.44
C GLN A 53 14.41 -12.79 14.30
N TYR A 54 13.90 -11.56 14.33
CA TYR A 54 12.47 -11.28 14.17
C TYR A 54 12.00 -11.46 12.71
N GLY A 55 12.83 -11.07 11.74
CA GLY A 55 12.54 -11.23 10.32
C GLY A 55 12.59 -12.69 9.84
N GLN A 56 13.45 -13.52 10.43
CA GLN A 56 13.63 -14.92 10.03
C GLN A 56 12.38 -15.75 10.33
N LEU A 57 11.77 -15.60 11.51
CA LEU A 57 10.52 -16.28 11.85
C LEU A 57 9.42 -15.89 10.87
N PHE A 58 9.21 -14.59 10.65
CA PHE A 58 8.21 -14.09 9.69
C PHE A 58 8.43 -14.65 8.29
N THR A 59 9.66 -14.60 7.77
CA THR A 59 10.00 -15.09 6.42
C THR A 59 9.79 -16.61 6.31
N SER A 60 10.13 -17.36 7.36
CA SER A 60 9.89 -18.81 7.41
C SER A 60 8.39 -19.15 7.41
N MET A 61 7.57 -18.40 8.15
CA MET A 61 6.11 -18.55 8.18
C MET A 61 5.47 -18.11 6.87
N GLN A 62 6.04 -17.12 6.17
CA GLN A 62 5.55 -16.62 4.90
C GLN A 62 5.59 -17.69 3.80
N GLY A 63 6.68 -18.47 3.72
CA GLY A 63 6.84 -19.54 2.74
C GLY A 63 5.92 -20.75 2.98
N GLY A 64 5.47 -20.97 4.22
CA GLY A 64 4.65 -22.12 4.60
C GLY A 64 3.23 -21.76 5.01
N LEU A 65 3.07 -21.24 6.22
CA LEU A 65 1.77 -21.01 6.85
C LEU A 65 0.97 -19.90 6.17
N PHE A 66 1.56 -18.71 5.97
CA PHE A 66 0.82 -17.56 5.46
C PHE A 66 0.37 -17.74 4.01
N ASN A 67 1.18 -18.41 3.18
CA ASN A 67 0.76 -18.78 1.83
C ASN A 67 -0.53 -19.64 1.86
N ARG A 68 -0.56 -20.68 2.71
CA ARG A 68 -1.74 -21.55 2.86
C ARG A 68 -2.97 -20.80 3.38
N ILE A 69 -2.79 -19.95 4.40
CA ILE A 69 -3.87 -19.10 4.93
C ILE A 69 -4.37 -18.14 3.85
N PHE A 70 -3.48 -17.50 3.10
CA PHE A 70 -3.84 -16.58 2.03
C PHE A 70 -4.64 -17.30 0.93
N LEU A 71 -4.18 -18.48 0.48
CA LEU A 71 -4.90 -19.30 -0.49
C LEU A 71 -6.29 -19.69 0.04
N MET A 72 -6.36 -20.07 1.32
CA MET A 72 -7.62 -20.40 1.98
C MET A 72 -8.57 -19.21 1.98
N VAL A 73 -8.14 -18.02 2.41
CA VAL A 73 -8.97 -16.81 2.43
C VAL A 73 -9.41 -16.43 1.02
N LEU A 74 -8.48 -16.45 0.06
CA LEU A 74 -8.74 -16.09 -1.34
C LEU A 74 -9.78 -16.99 -2.00
N THR A 75 -9.88 -18.26 -1.59
CA THR A 75 -10.79 -19.24 -2.20
C THR A 75 -12.06 -19.44 -1.39
N ILE A 76 -11.95 -19.66 -0.07
CA ILE A 76 -13.08 -19.96 0.80
C ILE A 76 -14.01 -18.76 0.94
N VAL A 77 -13.48 -17.55 1.13
CA VAL A 77 -14.34 -16.38 1.35
C VAL A 77 -15.26 -16.14 0.15
N PRO A 78 -14.77 -16.04 -1.10
CA PRO A 78 -15.65 -15.92 -2.27
C PRO A 78 -16.58 -17.13 -2.44
N ALA A 79 -16.11 -18.35 -2.17
CA ALA A 79 -16.93 -19.55 -2.28
C ALA A 79 -18.12 -19.54 -1.30
N VAL A 80 -17.92 -19.07 -0.07
CA VAL A 80 -19.00 -18.91 0.92
C VAL A 80 -20.01 -17.85 0.47
N PHE A 81 -19.55 -16.71 -0.04
CA PHE A 81 -20.46 -15.69 -0.58
C PHE A 81 -21.24 -16.19 -1.80
N LEU A 82 -20.60 -16.96 -2.68
CA LEU A 82 -21.25 -17.59 -3.83
C LEU A 82 -22.30 -18.62 -3.37
N LEU A 83 -21.96 -19.49 -2.42
CA LEU A 83 -22.87 -20.47 -1.85
C LEU A 83 -24.08 -19.78 -1.20
N HIS A 84 -23.84 -18.73 -0.41
CA HIS A 84 -24.88 -17.90 0.18
C HIS A 84 -25.82 -17.34 -0.90
N TYR A 85 -25.25 -16.81 -1.99
CA TYR A 85 -26.04 -16.28 -3.11
C TYR A 85 -26.88 -17.35 -3.81
N ILE A 86 -26.34 -18.56 -4.02
CA ILE A 86 -27.07 -19.66 -4.66
C ILE A 86 -28.22 -20.17 -3.77
N LEU A 87 -27.98 -20.31 -2.46
CA LEU A 87 -28.96 -20.87 -1.53
C LEU A 87 -30.07 -19.89 -1.14
N ILE A 88 -29.73 -18.62 -0.88
CA ILE A 88 -30.68 -17.60 -0.38
C ILE A 88 -31.17 -16.69 -1.51
N GLY A 89 -30.38 -16.50 -2.55
CA GLY A 89 -30.69 -15.59 -3.66
C GLY A 89 -30.42 -14.12 -3.34
N ALA A 90 -30.56 -13.27 -4.35
CA ALA A 90 -30.49 -11.83 -4.18
C ALA A 90 -31.71 -11.32 -3.41
N LYS A 91 -31.49 -10.48 -2.40
CA LYS A 91 -32.59 -9.75 -1.76
C LYS A 91 -33.25 -8.83 -2.78
N LYS A 92 -34.54 -9.07 -3.04
CA LYS A 92 -35.36 -8.23 -3.91
C LYS A 92 -36.08 -7.19 -3.06
N PHE A 93 -35.98 -5.93 -3.45
CA PHE A 93 -36.76 -4.84 -2.86
C PHE A 93 -37.88 -4.47 -3.84
N SER A 94 -39.05 -4.13 -3.32
CA SER A 94 -40.11 -3.53 -4.15
C SER A 94 -39.62 -2.19 -4.67
N HIS A 95 -39.74 -1.96 -5.97
CA HIS A 95 -39.45 -0.68 -6.63
C HIS A 95 -40.75 0.08 -6.97
N GLU A 96 -41.89 -0.35 -6.39
CA GLU A 96 -43.14 0.38 -6.52
C GLU A 96 -43.10 1.64 -5.64
N GLY A 97 -42.96 2.80 -6.26
CA GLY A 97 -42.92 4.10 -5.58
C GLY A 97 -41.77 4.99 -6.04
N THR A 98 -41.62 6.14 -5.38
CA THR A 98 -40.51 7.06 -5.65
C THR A 98 -39.21 6.53 -5.03
N PRO A 99 -38.10 6.49 -5.78
CA PRO A 99 -36.84 6.00 -5.25
C PRO A 99 -36.30 6.98 -4.19
N VAL A 100 -36.23 6.53 -2.94
CA VAL A 100 -35.62 7.30 -1.85
C VAL A 100 -34.17 6.84 -1.70
N TYR A 101 -33.23 7.74 -2.02
CA TYR A 101 -31.81 7.45 -1.80
C TYR A 101 -31.48 7.52 -0.32
N PHE A 102 -30.98 6.42 0.23
CA PHE A 102 -30.46 6.40 1.60
C PHE A 102 -29.20 7.25 1.77
N PHE A 103 -28.38 7.37 0.71
CA PHE A 103 -27.12 8.12 0.73
C PHE A 103 -27.11 9.27 -0.30
N GLY A 104 -26.58 10.43 0.10
CA GLY A 104 -26.39 11.59 -0.76
C GLY A 104 -25.43 11.33 -1.93
N ILE A 105 -25.41 12.25 -2.91
CA ILE A 105 -24.58 12.12 -4.12
C ILE A 105 -23.07 12.05 -3.79
N PHE A 106 -22.62 12.86 -2.84
CA PHE A 106 -21.22 12.88 -2.41
C PHE A 106 -20.77 11.53 -1.81
N THR A 107 -21.54 10.96 -0.88
CA THR A 107 -21.23 9.66 -0.27
C THR A 107 -21.17 8.55 -1.31
N ARG A 108 -22.08 8.55 -2.29
CA ARG A 108 -22.07 7.58 -3.39
C ARG A 108 -20.86 7.74 -4.29
N PHE A 109 -20.43 8.97 -4.57
CA PHE A 109 -19.21 9.22 -5.32
C PHE A 109 -17.96 8.68 -4.60
N ILE A 110 -17.83 8.95 -3.30
CA ILE A 110 -16.72 8.42 -2.49
C ILE A 110 -16.76 6.89 -2.41
N HIS A 111 -17.95 6.30 -2.31
CA HIS A 111 -18.10 4.84 -2.35
C HIS A 111 -17.60 4.25 -3.68
N TRP A 112 -17.94 4.87 -4.81
CA TRP A 112 -17.44 4.45 -6.12
C TRP A 112 -15.93 4.59 -6.23
N LEU A 113 -15.35 5.69 -5.74
CA LEU A 113 -13.90 5.87 -5.71
C LEU A 113 -13.23 4.75 -4.88
N ALA A 114 -13.76 4.44 -3.71
CA ALA A 114 -13.25 3.36 -2.86
C ALA A 114 -13.38 1.98 -3.54
N ALA A 115 -14.53 1.69 -4.16
CA ALA A 115 -14.76 0.44 -4.87
C ALA A 115 -13.80 0.26 -6.05
N LEU A 116 -13.55 1.33 -6.82
CA LEU A 116 -12.60 1.30 -7.93
C LEU A 116 -11.16 1.11 -7.45
N SER A 117 -10.72 1.87 -6.45
CA SER A 117 -9.39 1.73 -5.87
C SER A 117 -9.17 0.34 -5.29
N PHE A 118 -10.14 -0.18 -4.54
CA PHE A 118 -10.07 -1.54 -3.98
C PHE A 118 -10.00 -2.60 -5.08
N SER A 119 -10.83 -2.48 -6.13
CA SER A 119 -10.82 -3.43 -7.25
C SER A 119 -9.48 -3.43 -7.98
N LEU A 120 -8.89 -2.25 -8.19
CA LEU A 120 -7.56 -2.12 -8.78
C LEU A 120 -6.50 -2.80 -7.91
N LEU A 121 -6.51 -2.56 -6.59
CA LEU A 121 -5.59 -3.20 -5.65
C LEU A 121 -5.74 -4.72 -5.64
N VAL A 122 -6.96 -5.26 -5.67
CA VAL A 122 -7.18 -6.70 -5.73
C VAL A 122 -6.55 -7.29 -7.00
N ILE A 123 -6.78 -6.68 -8.17
CA ILE A 123 -6.23 -7.16 -9.44
C ILE A 123 -4.70 -7.10 -9.42
N THR A 124 -4.12 -5.96 -9.05
CA THR A 124 -2.65 -5.80 -9.03
C THR A 124 -2.00 -6.68 -7.96
N GLY A 125 -2.67 -6.89 -6.83
CA GLY A 125 -2.20 -7.79 -5.77
C GLY A 125 -2.16 -9.25 -6.24
N LEU A 126 -3.21 -9.72 -6.92
CA LEU A 126 -3.23 -11.06 -7.50
C LEU A 126 -2.16 -11.25 -8.58
N LEU A 127 -1.89 -10.23 -9.41
CA LEU A 127 -0.79 -10.27 -10.38
C LEU A 127 0.56 -10.48 -9.67
N VAL A 128 0.82 -9.73 -8.59
CA VAL A 128 2.07 -9.88 -7.83
C VAL A 128 2.18 -11.25 -7.16
N VAL A 129 1.10 -11.72 -6.53
CA VAL A 129 1.07 -13.04 -5.86
C VAL A 129 1.34 -14.17 -6.86
N PHE A 130 0.70 -14.13 -8.03
CA PHE A 130 0.90 -15.14 -9.08
C PHE A 130 2.02 -14.80 -10.07
N GLY A 131 2.86 -13.80 -9.76
CA GLY A 131 3.89 -13.32 -10.67
C GLY A 131 4.86 -14.41 -11.15
N LYS A 132 5.15 -15.40 -10.29
CA LYS A 132 5.95 -16.58 -10.67
C LYS A 132 5.26 -17.47 -11.72
N LEU A 133 3.95 -17.66 -11.61
CA LEU A 133 3.17 -18.44 -12.58
C LEU A 133 2.98 -17.70 -13.91
N LEU A 134 2.88 -16.36 -13.84
CA LEU A 134 2.66 -15.48 -14.98
C LEU A 134 3.95 -15.08 -15.73
N GLY A 135 5.12 -15.60 -15.30
CA GLY A 135 6.41 -15.37 -15.97
C GLY A 135 7.15 -14.10 -15.55
N GLY A 136 6.64 -13.33 -14.58
CA GLY A 136 7.30 -12.13 -14.07
C GLY A 136 7.36 -10.98 -15.07
N GLY A 137 8.44 -10.20 -15.05
CA GLY A 137 8.71 -9.15 -16.02
C GLY A 137 7.98 -7.82 -15.79
N SER A 138 7.91 -7.00 -16.84
CA SER A 138 7.41 -5.62 -16.78
C SER A 138 5.97 -5.54 -16.27
N LEU A 139 5.09 -6.44 -16.71
CA LEU A 139 3.68 -6.46 -16.30
C LEU A 139 3.52 -6.63 -14.79
N ILE A 140 4.25 -7.58 -14.19
CA ILE A 140 4.19 -7.84 -12.74
C ILE A 140 4.84 -6.69 -11.97
N MET A 141 5.91 -6.10 -12.49
CA MET A 141 6.55 -4.93 -11.87
C MET A 141 5.64 -3.70 -11.91
N THR A 142 4.97 -3.43 -13.03
CA THR A 142 3.97 -2.37 -13.13
C THR A 142 2.81 -2.63 -12.17
N GLY A 143 2.31 -3.87 -12.10
CA GLY A 143 1.29 -4.27 -11.12
C GLY A 143 1.74 -3.96 -9.69
N ARG A 144 2.96 -4.34 -9.31
CA ARG A 144 3.54 -4.01 -8.00
C ARG A 144 3.63 -2.51 -7.76
N SER A 145 4.07 -1.73 -8.74
CA SER A 145 4.19 -0.26 -8.61
C SER A 145 2.85 0.44 -8.47
N ILE A 146 1.78 -0.10 -9.07
CA ILE A 146 0.43 0.44 -8.92
C ILE A 146 -0.20 -0.01 -7.57
N HIS A 147 0.22 -1.16 -7.05
CA HIS A 147 -0.32 -1.72 -5.81
C HIS A 147 0.23 -1.06 -4.54
N LEU A 148 1.45 -0.54 -4.59
CA LEU A 148 2.13 0.16 -3.48
C LEU A 148 1.73 1.62 -3.41
#